data_AF-L9WU96-F1
#
_entry.id   AF-L9WU96-F1
#
_cell.length_a   1.000
_cell.length_b   1.000
_cell.length_c   1.000
_cell.angle_alpha   90.00
_cell.angle_beta   90.00
_cell.angle_gamma   90.00
#
_symmetry.space_group_name_H-M   'P 1'
#
loop_
_entity.id
_entity.type
_entity.pdbx_description
1 polymer ?
#
loop_
_entity_poly.entity_id
_entity_poly.type
_entity_poly.pdbx_seq_one_letter_code
_entity_poly.pdbx_strand_id
1 'polypeptide(L)' 'MISSLCPECDGFGEQIAKRAADGKTVFDFECTDCGHEWSLTL' A
#
# COMPACT_ATOMS: atom_id res chain seq x y z
N MET A 1 -3.24 -12.51 1.09
CA MET A 1 -2.47 -11.36 0.57
C MET A 1 -3.37 -10.14 0.70
N ILE A 2 -2.87 -9.03 1.26
CA ILE A 2 -3.66 -7.81 1.44
C ILE A 2 -3.43 -6.95 0.19
N SER A 3 -4.51 -6.52 -0.45
CA SER A 3 -4.48 -5.59 -1.59
C SER A 3 -5.32 -4.36 -1.28
N SER A 4 -4.98 -3.22 -1.88
CA SER A 4 -5.76 -1.98 -1.79
C SER A 4 -5.89 -1.29 -3.15
N LEU A 5 -6.91 -0.45 -3.33
CA LEU A 5 -7.11 0.30 -4.57
C LEU A 5 -6.01 1.36 -4.74
N CYS A 6 -5.49 1.49 -5.96
CA CYS A 6 -4.51 2.53 -6.27
C CYS A 6 -5.19 3.92 -6.22
N PRO A 7 -4.58 4.92 -5.58
CA PRO A 7 -5.12 6.28 -5.56
C PRO A 7 -4.93 7.03 -6.89
N GLU A 8 -4.05 6.56 -7.79
CA GLU A 8 -3.71 7.25 -9.04
C GLU A 8 -4.29 6.60 -10.30
N CYS A 9 -4.75 5.35 -10.23
CA CYS A 9 -5.36 4.66 -11.37
C CYS A 9 -6.43 3.66 -10.90
N ASP A 10 -7.18 3.10 -11.84
CA ASP A 10 -8.18 2.03 -11.59
C ASP A 10 -7.55 0.66 -11.21
N GLY A 11 -6.24 0.61 -10.99
CA GLY A 11 -5.50 -0.60 -10.62
C GLY A 11 -5.56 -0.92 -9.13
N PHE A 12 -4.88 -2.02 -8.77
CA PHE A 12 -4.72 -2.45 -7.38
C PHE A 12 -3.25 -2.43 -6.99
N GLY A 13 -2.99 -2.14 -5.73
CA GLY A 13 -1.69 -2.29 -5.10
C GLY A 13 -1.61 -3.53 -4.24
N GLU A 14 -0.47 -4.20 -4.34
CA GLU A 14 -0.10 -5.29 -3.47
C GLU A 14 0.76 -4.77 -2.31
N GLN A 15 0.58 -5.38 -1.13
CA GLN A 15 1.41 -5.05 0.01
C GLN A 15 2.85 -5.50 -0.23
N ILE A 16 3.78 -4.54 -0.22
CA ILE A 16 5.21 -4.79 -0.37
C ILE A 16 5.94 -4.75 0.97
N ALA A 17 5.43 -4.02 1.97
CA ALA A 17 6.01 -4.00 3.30
C ALA A 17 4.98 -3.74 4.41
N LYS A 18 5.36 -4.11 5.63
CA LYS A 18 4.64 -3.80 6.87
C LYS A 18 5.65 -3.35 7.90
N ARG A 19 5.41 -2.19 8.52
CA ARG A 19 6.25 -1.63 9.59
C ARG A 19 5.42 -1.04 10.71
N ALA A 20 6.00 -0.96 11.90
CA ALA A 20 5.41 -0.22 13.01
C ALA A 20 6.03 1.17 13.06
N ALA A 21 5.20 2.21 13.07
CA ALA A 21 5.62 3.60 13.20
C ALA A 21 4.73 4.28 14.24
N ASP A 22 5.34 4.87 15.28
CA ASP A 22 4.63 5.62 16.32
C ASP A 22 3.50 4.82 17.02
N GLY A 23 3.73 3.53 17.25
CA GLY A 23 2.73 2.62 17.83
C GLY A 23 1.61 2.20 16.88
N LYS A 24 1.64 2.63 15.62
CA LYS A 24 0.67 2.26 14.57
C LYS A 24 1.27 1.29 13.58
N THR A 25 0.42 0.51 12.92
CA THR A 25 0.86 -0.40 11.85
C THR A 25 0.74 0.32 10.52
N VAL A 26 1.86 0.53 9.86
CA VAL A 26 1.93 1.07 8.50
C VAL A 26 2.13 -0.08 7.53
N PHE A 27 1.33 -0.08 6.48
CA PHE A 27 1.41 -0.99 5.36
C PHE A 27 1.79 -0.21 4.12
N ASP A 28 2.88 -0.60 3.48
CA ASP A 28 3.36 -0.01 2.24
C ASP A 28 2.89 -0.88 1.07
N PHE A 29 2.37 -0.23 0.03
CA PHE A 29 1.77 -0.83 -1.15
C PHE A 29 2.42 -0.29 -2.42
N GLU A 30 2.50 -1.13 -3.45
CA GLU A 30 2.92 -0.75 -4.80
C GLU A 30 1.84 -1.18 -5.80
N CYS A 31 1.42 -0.27 -6.69
CA CYS A 31 0.49 -0.58 -7.76
C CYS A 31 1.15 -1.45 -8.82
N THR A 32 0.55 -2.60 -9.13
CA THR A 32 1.07 -3.51 -10.16
C THR A 32 0.79 -3.03 -11.59
N ASP A 33 -0.04 -1.99 -11.76
CA ASP A 33 -0.43 -1.45 -13.06
C ASP A 33 0.37 -0.18 -13.43
N CYS A 34 0.39 0.82 -12.53
CA CYS A 34 1.06 2.10 -12.77
C CYS A 34 2.38 2.29 -12.02
N GLY A 35 2.71 1.40 -11.06
CA GLY A 35 3.93 1.51 -10.24
C GLY A 35 3.89 2.57 -9.13
N HIS A 36 2.73 3.18 -8.85
CA HIS A 36 2.59 4.14 -7.75
C HIS A 36 2.77 3.45 -6.38
N GLU A 37 3.47 4.10 -5.47
CA GLU A 37 3.73 3.59 -4.11
C GLU A 37 2.98 4.44 -3.06
N TRP A 38 2.30 3.80 -2.12
CA TRP A 38 1.60 4.50 -1.04
C TRP A 38 1.60 3.71 0.27
N SER A 39 1.31 4.40 1.37
CA SER A 39 1.27 3.78 2.70
C SER A 39 -0.09 4.02 3.36
N LEU A 40 -0.66 2.98 3.95
CA LEU A 40 -1.85 3.08 4.79
C LEU A 40 -1.50 2.77 6.24
N THR A 41 -2.04 3.55 7.16
CA THR A 41 -1.85 3.34 8.59
C THR A 41 -3.13 2.79 9.21
N LEU A 42 -2.99 1.73 10.01
CA LEU A 42 -4.05 1.11 10.79
C LEU A 42 -3.93 1.50 12.28
#